data_AF-A0A812FA67-F1
#
_entry.id   AF-A0A812FA67-F1
#
_cell.length_a   1.000
_cell.length_b   1.000
_cell.length_c   1.000
_cell.angle_alpha   90.00
_cell.angle_beta   90.00
_cell.angle_gamma   90.00
#
_symmetry.space_group_name_H-M   'P 1'
#
loop_
_entity.id
_entity.type
_entity.pdbx_description
1 polymer ?
#
loop_
_entity_poly.entity_id
_entity_poly.type
_entity_poly.pdbx_seq_one_letter_code
_entity_poly.pdbx_strand_id
1 'polypeptide(L)'
;MKLLKTLLASVALTMGVLSTPVVAKDSPQLSDKTFKVVNKVQELIATEKYSDAIERLNKALGKTSKKYDRAVLLQQMGFLYSMRDDYVKASKYFAEALSLDALPVPVAQQVRYSLAQLYLAEEQFKKSVKTMEKWFAVAETTKEKPQAHAYITLASAYVQMEDYRKAIAPTKKSNCNDEESK
;
A
#
# COMPACT_ATOMS: atom_id res chain seq x y z
N MET A 1 20.58 8.28 -22.80
CA MET A 1 19.26 8.45 -22.14
C MET A 1 18.20 7.44 -22.61
N LYS A 2 18.56 6.16 -22.77
CA LYS A 2 17.62 5.04 -23.04
C LYS A 2 17.81 3.84 -22.09
N LEU A 3 18.80 3.90 -21.18
CA LEU A 3 19.18 2.81 -20.28
C LEU A 3 18.46 2.84 -18.91
N LEU A 4 17.64 3.85 -18.64
CA LEU A 4 16.87 3.93 -17.39
C LEU A 4 15.49 3.24 -17.47
N LYS A 5 15.05 2.83 -18.67
CA LYS A 5 13.70 2.26 -18.89
C LYS A 5 13.62 0.74 -18.72
N THR A 6 14.74 0.05 -18.52
CA THR A 6 14.78 -1.43 -18.46
C THR A 6 14.82 -2.00 -17.04
N LEU A 7 14.77 -1.17 -15.99
CA LEU A 7 14.87 -1.64 -14.60
C LEU A 7 13.53 -1.91 -13.90
N LEU A 8 12.39 -1.70 -14.57
CA LEU A 8 11.05 -1.94 -14.00
C LEU A 8 10.47 -3.33 -14.30
N ALA A 9 11.18 -4.20 -15.02
CA ALA A 9 10.63 -5.46 -15.54
C ALA A 9 11.09 -6.72 -14.79
N SER A 10 11.45 -6.62 -13.50
CA SER A 10 11.89 -7.80 -12.73
C SER A 10 11.52 -7.72 -11.26
N VAL A 11 10.22 -7.68 -10.97
CA VAL A 11 9.73 -8.26 -9.71
C VAL A 11 9.27 -9.67 -10.07
N ALA A 12 10.24 -10.59 -10.09
CA ALA A 12 9.94 -12.00 -10.08
C ALA A 12 9.22 -12.30 -8.75
N LEU A 13 7.94 -12.64 -8.85
CA LEU A 13 7.12 -13.10 -7.75
C LEU A 13 7.61 -14.51 -7.35
N THR A 14 8.71 -14.59 -6.62
CA THR A 14 9.19 -15.86 -6.05
C THR A 14 8.35 -16.18 -4.82
N MET A 15 7.31 -16.99 -5.03
CA MET A 15 6.70 -17.78 -3.96
C MET A 15 7.76 -18.76 -3.42
N GLY A 16 8.50 -18.32 -2.41
CA GLY A 16 9.31 -19.18 -1.56
C GLY A 16 8.40 -19.92 -0.58
N VAL A 17 8.14 -21.19 -0.86
CA VAL A 17 7.48 -22.12 0.06
C VAL A 17 8.47 -22.48 1.16
N LEU A 18 8.35 -21.84 2.33
CA LEU A 18 8.88 -22.36 3.58
C LEU A 18 7.71 -22.68 4.49
N SER A 19 7.32 -23.96 4.43
CA SER A 19 6.37 -24.59 5.34
C SER A 19 6.92 -24.58 6.76
N THR A 20 6.61 -23.53 7.51
CA THR A 20 6.44 -23.66 8.96
C THR A 20 4.95 -23.48 9.25
N PRO A 21 4.29 -24.41 9.95
CA PRO A 21 2.92 -24.21 10.36
C PRO A 21 2.94 -23.26 11.55
N VAL A 22 3.24 -21.98 11.31
CA VAL A 22 2.78 -20.94 12.23
C VAL A 22 1.27 -20.95 12.10
N VAL A 23 0.63 -21.42 13.16
CA VAL A 23 -0.81 -21.34 13.38
C VAL A 23 -1.25 -19.89 13.19
N ALA A 24 -1.75 -19.55 12.01
CA ALA A 24 -2.55 -18.35 11.77
C ALA A 24 -4.01 -18.78 11.66
N LYS A 25 -4.56 -19.29 12.77
CA LYS A 25 -5.92 -19.86 12.81
C LYS A 25 -7.02 -18.82 12.58
N ASP A 26 -6.71 -17.53 12.68
CA ASP A 26 -7.70 -16.43 12.59
C ASP A 26 -7.32 -15.32 11.60
N SER A 27 -6.57 -15.60 10.53
CA SER A 27 -6.46 -14.61 9.45
C SER A 27 -7.79 -14.53 8.69
N PRO A 28 -8.39 -13.33 8.54
CA PRO A 28 -9.63 -13.18 7.78
C PRO A 28 -9.46 -13.77 6.38
N GLN A 29 -10.36 -14.67 6.00
CA GLN A 29 -10.36 -15.26 4.66
C GLN A 29 -11.38 -14.55 3.78
N LEU A 30 -11.02 -14.35 2.51
CA LEU A 30 -11.95 -13.81 1.52
C LEU A 30 -13.09 -14.80 1.31
N SER A 31 -14.31 -14.31 1.06
CA SER A 31 -15.34 -15.20 0.54
C SER A 31 -14.96 -15.71 -0.86
N ASP A 32 -15.40 -16.91 -1.21
CA ASP A 32 -15.17 -17.49 -2.56
C ASP A 32 -15.60 -16.54 -3.69
N LYS A 33 -16.69 -15.80 -3.47
CA LYS A 33 -17.19 -14.81 -4.43
C LYS A 33 -16.20 -13.66 -4.60
N THR A 34 -15.70 -13.11 -3.49
CA THR A 34 -14.73 -12.01 -3.53
C THR A 34 -13.38 -12.48 -4.07
N PHE A 35 -12.92 -13.67 -3.71
CA PHE A 35 -11.71 -14.27 -4.26
C PHE A 35 -11.78 -14.41 -5.80
N LYS A 36 -12.89 -14.95 -6.33
CA LYS A 36 -13.12 -15.02 -7.78
C LYS A 36 -13.15 -13.65 -8.45
N VAL A 37 -13.71 -12.64 -7.78
CA VAL A 37 -13.70 -11.25 -8.28
C VAL A 37 -12.28 -10.72 -8.36
N VAL A 38 -11.48 -10.85 -7.31
CA VAL A 38 -10.09 -10.36 -7.27
C VAL A 38 -9.26 -11.03 -8.37
N ASN A 39 -9.36 -12.36 -8.54
CA ASN A 39 -8.65 -13.06 -9.61
C ASN A 39 -9.06 -12.56 -11.00
N LYS A 40 -10.37 -12.34 -11.22
CA LYS A 40 -10.83 -11.80 -12.51
C LYS A 40 -10.35 -10.37 -12.74
N VAL A 41 -10.30 -9.55 -11.70
CA VAL A 41 -9.76 -8.18 -11.77
C VAL A 41 -8.29 -8.19 -12.17
N GLN A 42 -7.48 -9.10 -11.61
CA GLN A 42 -6.07 -9.24 -11.99
C GLN A 42 -5.89 -9.64 -13.47
N GLU A 43 -6.72 -10.55 -13.98
CA GLU A 43 -6.74 -10.90 -15.40
C GLU A 43 -7.11 -9.71 -16.30
N LEU A 44 -8.11 -8.92 -15.88
CA LEU A 44 -8.53 -7.71 -16.61
C LEU A 44 -7.43 -6.64 -16.60
N ILE A 45 -6.73 -6.47 -15.48
CA ILE A 45 -5.57 -5.58 -15.37
C ILE A 45 -4.45 -6.03 -16.31
N ALA A 46 -4.14 -7.32 -16.33
CA ALA A 46 -3.10 -7.90 -17.21
C ALA A 46 -3.42 -7.74 -18.70
N THR A 47 -4.70 -7.53 -19.05
CA THR A 47 -5.16 -7.27 -20.41
C THR A 47 -5.54 -5.80 -20.65
N GLU A 48 -5.12 -4.90 -19.74
CA GLU A 48 -5.35 -3.45 -19.78
C GLU A 48 -6.84 -3.04 -19.81
N LYS A 49 -7.75 -3.96 -19.45
CA LYS A 49 -9.20 -3.75 -19.39
C LYS A 49 -9.61 -3.10 -18.06
N TYR A 50 -9.08 -1.91 -17.81
CA TYR A 50 -9.28 -1.24 -16.53
C TYR A 50 -10.73 -0.86 -16.25
N SER A 51 -11.50 -0.48 -17.26
CA SER A 51 -12.93 -0.14 -17.10
C SER A 51 -13.75 -1.34 -16.63
N ASP A 52 -13.54 -2.52 -17.25
CA ASP A 52 -14.21 -3.77 -16.87
C ASP A 52 -13.81 -4.18 -15.44
N ALA A 53 -12.55 -3.98 -15.06
CA ALA A 53 -12.06 -4.25 -13.72
C ALA A 53 -12.78 -3.36 -12.67
N ILE A 54 -12.91 -2.06 -12.95
CA ILE A 54 -13.64 -1.10 -12.09
C ILE A 54 -15.10 -1.52 -11.95
N GLU A 55 -15.79 -1.84 -13.06
CA GLU A 55 -17.18 -2.26 -13.03
C GLU A 55 -17.36 -3.52 -12.17
N ARG A 56 -16.46 -4.49 -12.34
CA ARG A 56 -16.49 -5.75 -11.59
C ARG A 56 -16.29 -5.54 -10.09
N LEU A 57 -15.36 -4.66 -9.70
CA LEU A 57 -15.14 -4.28 -8.30
C LEU A 57 -16.35 -3.55 -7.71
N ASN A 58 -16.93 -2.59 -8.43
CA ASN A 58 -18.14 -1.86 -8.00
C ASN A 58 -19.31 -2.82 -7.74
N LYS A 59 -19.56 -3.76 -8.65
CA LYS A 59 -20.61 -4.76 -8.50
C LYS A 59 -20.39 -5.67 -7.30
N ALA A 60 -19.14 -5.98 -6.96
CA ALA A 60 -18.81 -6.79 -5.79
C ALA A 60 -18.98 -5.99 -4.48
N LEU A 61 -18.54 -4.73 -4.45
CA LEU A 61 -18.70 -3.83 -3.32
C LEU A 61 -20.18 -3.58 -2.97
N GLY A 62 -21.07 -3.52 -3.96
CA GLY A 62 -22.51 -3.40 -3.74
C GLY A 62 -23.18 -4.66 -3.17
N LYS A 63 -22.50 -5.80 -3.17
CA LYS A 63 -23.07 -7.10 -2.75
C LYS A 63 -22.51 -7.63 -1.44
N THR A 64 -21.32 -7.18 -1.04
CA THR A 64 -20.66 -7.69 0.17
C THR A 64 -20.84 -6.74 1.36
N SER A 65 -21.32 -7.30 2.48
CA SER A 65 -21.37 -6.65 3.79
C SER A 65 -20.19 -7.02 4.69
N LYS A 66 -19.39 -8.03 4.30
CA LYS A 66 -18.25 -8.50 5.10
C LYS A 66 -17.12 -7.48 5.05
N LYS A 67 -16.74 -6.93 6.21
CA LYS A 67 -15.73 -5.86 6.33
C LYS A 67 -14.42 -6.21 5.63
N TYR A 68 -13.92 -7.43 5.82
CA TYR A 68 -12.66 -7.85 5.19
C TYR A 68 -12.74 -7.87 3.67
N ASP A 69 -13.78 -8.51 3.11
CA ASP A 69 -14.01 -8.53 1.66
C ASP A 69 -14.12 -7.12 1.09
N ARG A 70 -14.86 -6.23 1.77
CA ARG A 70 -14.98 -4.82 1.37
C ARG A 70 -13.61 -4.12 1.38
N ALA A 71 -12.82 -4.31 2.43
CA ALA A 71 -11.50 -3.68 2.55
C ALA A 71 -10.55 -4.13 1.44
N VAL A 72 -10.56 -5.42 1.09
CA VAL A 72 -9.76 -5.94 -0.02
C VAL A 72 -10.24 -5.37 -1.36
N LEU A 73 -11.55 -5.32 -1.61
CA LEU A 73 -12.08 -4.76 -2.85
C LEU A 73 -11.77 -3.26 -3.00
N LEU A 74 -11.85 -2.49 -1.91
CA LEU A 74 -11.45 -1.07 -1.88
C LEU A 74 -9.95 -0.90 -2.11
N GLN A 75 -9.12 -1.77 -1.53
CA GLN A 75 -7.68 -1.80 -1.80
C GLN A 75 -7.41 -2.04 -3.30
N GLN A 76 -8.10 -3.00 -3.93
CA GLN A 76 -7.95 -3.25 -5.37
C GLN A 76 -8.35 -2.03 -6.20
N MET A 77 -9.42 -1.32 -5.82
CA MET A 77 -9.78 -0.05 -6.46
C MET A 77 -8.66 0.99 -6.33
N GLY A 78 -8.08 1.14 -5.14
CA GLY A 78 -6.97 2.06 -4.89
C GLY A 78 -5.79 1.80 -5.82
N PHE A 79 -5.36 0.54 -5.95
CA PHE A 79 -4.29 0.17 -6.88
C PHE A 79 -4.66 0.44 -8.33
N LEU A 80 -5.88 0.09 -8.73
CA LEU A 80 -6.35 0.28 -10.09
C LEU A 80 -6.38 1.76 -10.52
N TYR A 81 -6.82 2.66 -9.64
CA TYR A 81 -6.78 4.09 -9.91
C TYR A 81 -5.34 4.64 -9.87
N SER A 82 -4.48 4.10 -8.99
CA SER A 82 -3.06 4.46 -8.98
C SER A 82 -2.35 4.09 -10.28
N MET A 83 -2.69 2.94 -10.88
CA MET A 83 -2.15 2.52 -12.18
C MET A 83 -2.63 3.40 -13.35
N ARG A 84 -3.74 4.13 -13.14
CA ARG A 84 -4.32 5.07 -14.11
C ARG A 84 -3.93 6.52 -13.83
N ASP A 85 -2.97 6.73 -12.93
CA ASP A 85 -2.52 8.05 -12.47
C ASP A 85 -3.63 8.94 -11.86
N ASP A 86 -4.77 8.35 -11.47
CA ASP A 86 -5.84 9.05 -10.75
C ASP A 86 -5.57 8.94 -9.24
N TYR A 87 -4.55 9.67 -8.79
CA TYR A 87 -4.06 9.61 -7.41
C TYR A 87 -5.12 10.06 -6.39
N VAL A 88 -5.98 11.01 -6.77
CA VAL A 88 -7.08 11.49 -5.92
C VAL A 88 -8.08 10.37 -5.62
N LYS A 89 -8.49 9.58 -6.63
CA LYS A 89 -9.36 8.43 -6.37
C LYS A 89 -8.61 7.32 -5.66
N ALA A 90 -7.35 7.06 -6.02
CA ALA A 90 -6.54 6.03 -5.38
C ALA A 90 -6.43 6.26 -3.86
N SER A 91 -6.07 7.48 -3.45
CA SER A 91 -5.93 7.85 -2.04
C SER A 91 -7.26 7.75 -1.29
N LYS A 92 -8.37 8.15 -1.91
CA LYS A 92 -9.72 7.96 -1.35
C LYS A 92 -10.03 6.49 -1.07
N TYR A 93 -9.83 5.59 -2.04
CA TYR A 93 -10.14 4.17 -1.88
C TYR A 93 -9.21 3.47 -0.87
N PHE A 94 -7.92 3.82 -0.84
CA PHE A 94 -7.02 3.30 0.19
C PHE A 94 -7.37 3.79 1.59
N ALA A 95 -7.73 5.07 1.74
CA ALA A 95 -8.18 5.61 3.01
C ALA A 95 -9.46 4.91 3.50
N GLU A 96 -10.43 4.65 2.60
CA GLU A 96 -11.64 3.90 2.91
C GLU A 96 -11.31 2.46 3.33
N ALA A 97 -10.44 1.77 2.59
CA ALA A 97 -10.01 0.41 2.92
C ALA A 97 -9.38 0.32 4.32
N LEU A 98 -8.50 1.27 4.67
CA LEU A 98 -7.86 1.33 5.99
C LEU A 98 -8.84 1.71 7.11
N SER A 99 -9.89 2.48 6.80
CA SER A 99 -10.91 2.87 7.79
C SER A 99 -11.77 1.70 8.27
N LEU A 100 -11.86 0.62 7.48
CA LEU A 100 -12.60 -0.58 7.84
C LEU A 100 -11.88 -1.44 8.88
N ASP A 101 -10.59 -1.19 9.12
CA ASP A 101 -9.73 -1.90 10.08
C ASP A 101 -9.85 -3.44 9.98
N ALA A 102 -9.98 -3.94 8.76
CA ALA A 102 -10.25 -5.35 8.48
C ALA A 102 -9.11 -6.04 7.73
N LEU A 103 -8.14 -5.28 7.22
CA LEU A 103 -6.96 -5.82 6.54
C LEU A 103 -5.97 -6.38 7.56
N PRO A 104 -5.32 -7.53 7.29
CA PRO A 104 -4.19 -8.01 8.06
C PRO A 104 -3.11 -6.93 8.16
N VAL A 105 -2.40 -6.87 9.30
CA VAL A 105 -1.41 -5.82 9.58
C VAL A 105 -0.40 -5.62 8.43
N PRO A 106 0.22 -6.67 7.86
CA PRO A 106 1.17 -6.48 6.76
C PRO A 106 0.54 -5.81 5.52
N VAL A 107 -0.67 -6.24 5.17
CA VAL A 107 -1.43 -5.67 4.04
C VAL A 107 -1.84 -4.22 4.32
N ALA A 108 -2.32 -3.95 5.53
CA ALA A 108 -2.68 -2.60 5.95
C ALA A 108 -1.46 -1.67 5.97
N GLN A 109 -0.27 -2.16 6.36
CA GLN A 109 0.98 -1.40 6.32
C GLN A 109 1.37 -1.03 4.88
N GLN A 110 1.27 -1.97 3.94
CA GLN A 110 1.52 -1.68 2.52
C GLN A 110 0.57 -0.60 1.99
N VAL A 111 -0.74 -0.75 2.24
CA VAL A 111 -1.75 0.24 1.82
C VAL A 111 -1.51 1.60 2.46
N ARG A 112 -1.13 1.64 3.73
CA ARG A 112 -0.84 2.87 4.46
C ARG A 112 0.39 3.59 3.91
N TYR A 113 1.44 2.85 3.56
CA TYR A 113 2.60 3.42 2.89
C TYR A 113 2.24 4.00 1.52
N SER A 114 1.53 3.24 0.69
CA SER A 114 1.08 3.75 -0.62
C SER A 114 0.18 4.99 -0.48
N LEU A 115 -0.73 5.02 0.50
CA LEU A 115 -1.55 6.20 0.77
C LEU A 115 -0.70 7.43 1.16
N ALA A 116 0.35 7.25 1.95
CA ALA A 116 1.25 8.34 2.31
C ALA A 116 2.01 8.90 1.09
N GLN A 117 2.47 8.03 0.20
CA GLN A 117 3.13 8.43 -1.05
C GLN A 117 2.17 9.18 -1.98
N LEU A 118 0.92 8.72 -2.09
CA LEU A 118 -0.10 9.43 -2.87
C LEU A 118 -0.39 10.81 -2.27
N TYR A 119 -0.51 10.92 -0.95
CA TYR A 119 -0.65 12.22 -0.30
C TYR A 119 0.55 13.14 -0.51
N LEU A 120 1.77 12.62 -0.70
CA LEU A 120 2.90 13.46 -1.13
C LEU A 120 2.71 13.96 -2.56
N ALA A 121 2.34 13.06 -3.49
CA ALA A 121 2.15 13.41 -4.89
C ALA A 121 1.00 14.41 -5.10
N GLU A 122 -0.01 14.36 -4.23
CA GLU A 122 -1.13 15.30 -4.20
C GLU A 122 -0.84 16.58 -3.37
N GLU A 123 0.40 16.79 -2.93
CA GLU A 123 0.83 17.93 -2.08
C GLU A 123 0.09 18.04 -0.73
N GLN A 124 -0.58 16.96 -0.31
CA GLN A 124 -1.26 16.84 0.98
C GLN A 124 -0.28 16.44 2.09
N PHE A 125 0.80 17.20 2.26
CA PHE A 125 1.94 16.86 3.10
C PHE A 125 1.56 16.55 4.55
N LYS A 126 0.67 17.33 5.16
CA LYS A 126 0.17 17.09 6.53
C LYS A 126 -0.51 15.71 6.66
N LYS A 127 -1.26 15.28 5.64
CA LYS A 127 -1.88 13.96 5.64
C LYS A 127 -0.85 12.85 5.41
N SER A 128 0.15 13.10 4.58
CA SER A 128 1.26 12.16 4.39
C SER A 128 2.02 11.92 5.71
N VAL A 129 2.42 12.99 6.42
CA VAL A 129 3.08 12.91 7.74
C VAL A 129 2.26 12.07 8.71
N LYS A 130 0.98 12.42 8.90
CA LYS A 130 0.09 11.70 9.84
C LYS A 130 -0.05 10.21 9.47
N THR A 131 -0.12 9.92 8.17
CA THR A 131 -0.21 8.54 7.67
C THR A 131 1.07 7.76 7.95
N MET A 132 2.24 8.37 7.73
CA MET A 132 3.54 7.76 7.99
C MET A 132 3.84 7.60 9.47
N GLU A 133 3.48 8.55 10.33
CA GLU A 133 3.61 8.40 11.78
C GLU A 133 2.82 7.20 12.29
N LYS A 134 1.58 7.01 11.80
CA LYS A 134 0.79 5.80 12.11
C LYS A 134 1.43 4.53 11.53
N TRP A 135 2.07 4.63 10.36
CA TRP A 135 2.80 3.51 9.76
C TRP A 135 3.94 3.06 10.67
N PHE A 136 4.79 3.99 11.11
CA PHE A 136 5.91 3.72 12.01
C PHE A 136 5.47 3.18 13.37
N ALA A 137 4.44 3.79 13.99
CA ALA A 137 3.94 3.34 15.29
C ALA A 137 3.47 1.87 15.27
N VAL A 138 2.88 1.42 14.16
CA VAL A 138 2.50 0.01 14.01
C VAL A 138 3.72 -0.85 13.63
N ALA A 139 4.65 -0.36 12.81
CA ALA A 139 5.88 -1.10 12.48
C ALA A 139 6.68 -1.45 13.75
N GLU A 140 6.70 -0.57 14.75
CA GLU A 140 7.31 -0.82 16.08
C GLU A 140 6.66 -2.00 16.83
N THR A 141 5.40 -2.32 16.53
CA THR A 141 4.71 -3.49 17.10
C THR A 141 5.00 -4.80 16.36
N THR A 142 5.72 -4.72 15.24
CA THR A 142 6.07 -5.87 14.40
C THR A 142 7.57 -6.18 14.51
N LYS A 143 7.96 -7.39 14.10
CA LYS A 143 9.38 -7.77 14.02
C LYS A 143 10.09 -7.16 12.80
N GLU A 144 9.34 -6.57 11.87
CA GLU A 144 9.88 -6.00 10.64
C GLU A 144 10.41 -4.60 10.92
N LYS A 145 11.72 -4.41 10.71
CA LYS A 145 12.34 -3.10 10.84
C LYS A 145 11.95 -2.21 9.66
N PRO A 146 11.55 -0.95 9.90
CA PRO A 146 11.37 0.02 8.85
C PRO A 146 12.61 0.18 7.98
N GLN A 147 12.39 0.16 6.66
CA GLN A 147 13.44 0.35 5.67
C GLN A 147 13.75 1.84 5.48
N ALA A 148 14.94 2.17 4.96
CA ALA A 148 15.39 3.56 4.76
C ALA A 148 14.38 4.42 3.97
N HIS A 149 13.77 3.85 2.92
CA HIS A 149 12.78 4.55 2.07
C HIS A 149 11.55 5.05 2.83
N ALA A 150 11.14 4.36 3.91
CA ALA A 150 10.02 4.80 4.74
C ALA A 150 10.38 6.11 5.47
N TYR A 151 11.61 6.21 5.97
CA TYR A 151 12.10 7.42 6.61
C TYR A 151 12.29 8.57 5.62
N ILE A 152 12.76 8.28 4.39
CA ILE A 152 12.85 9.28 3.31
C ILE A 152 11.48 9.87 2.98
N THR A 153 10.44 9.04 2.92
CA THR A 153 9.07 9.50 2.64
C THR A 153 8.59 10.49 3.71
N LEU A 154 8.78 10.16 5.00
CA LEU A 154 8.43 11.06 6.10
C LEU A 154 9.28 12.34 6.12
N ALA A 155 10.60 12.22 5.89
CA ALA A 155 11.51 13.35 5.79
C ALA A 155 11.07 14.30 4.66
N SER A 156 10.75 13.75 3.48
CA SER A 156 10.31 14.52 2.32
C SER A 156 9.03 15.28 2.63
N ALA A 157 8.06 14.65 3.31
CA ALA A 157 6.83 15.33 3.73
C ALA A 157 7.11 16.52 4.66
N TYR A 158 8.03 16.37 5.62
CA TYR A 158 8.43 17.45 6.52
C TYR A 158 9.17 18.58 5.80
N VAL A 159 10.07 18.25 4.87
CA VAL A 159 10.80 19.24 4.05
C VAL A 159 9.85 20.06 3.20
N GLN A 160 8.86 19.43 2.55
CA GLN A 160 7.85 20.13 1.75
C GLN A 160 6.93 21.03 2.60
N MET A 161 6.82 20.75 3.90
CA MET A 161 6.14 21.62 4.86
C MET A 161 7.03 22.69 5.47
N GLU A 162 8.30 22.78 5.05
CA GLU A 162 9.34 23.63 5.64
C GLU A 162 9.61 23.35 7.15
N ASP A 163 9.15 22.21 7.66
CA ASP A 163 9.39 21.75 9.04
C ASP A 163 10.73 21.00 9.10
N TYR A 164 11.81 21.71 8.77
CA TYR A 164 13.16 21.14 8.70
C TYR A 164 13.60 20.54 10.04
N ARG A 165 13.13 21.09 11.17
CA ARG A 165 13.44 20.55 12.50
C ARG A 165 12.94 19.11 12.64
N LYS A 166 11.72 18.81 12.18
CA LYS A 166 11.19 17.45 12.23
C LYS A 166 11.72 16.54 11.12
N ALA A 167 12.25 17.09 10.04
CA ALA A 167 12.90 16.31 8.98
C ALA A 167 14.23 15.67 9.42
N ILE A 168 14.97 16.29 10.35
CA ILE A 168 16.32 15.85 10.76
C ILE A 168 16.34 14.38 11.22
N ALA A 169 15.45 13.99 12.14
CA ALA A 169 15.47 12.65 12.73
C ALA A 169 15.16 11.55 11.69
N PRO A 170 14.09 11.65 10.87
CA PRO A 170 13.88 10.75 9.74
C PRO A 170 15.06 10.71 8.76
N THR A 171 15.64 11.83 8.36
CA THR A 171 16.80 11.86 7.44
C THR A 171 18.02 11.15 8.04
N LYS A 172 18.28 11.32 9.34
CA LYS A 172 19.37 10.60 10.00
C LYS A 172 19.12 9.09 10.00
N LYS A 173 17.89 8.67 10.30
CA LYS A 173 17.51 7.24 10.31
C LYS A 173 17.58 6.60 8.92
N SER A 174 17.22 7.32 7.85
CA SER A 174 17.38 6.78 6.49
C SER A 174 18.84 6.49 6.17
N ASN A 175 19.74 7.43 6.46
CA ASN A 175 21.15 7.30 6.09
C ASN A 175 21.87 6.18 6.86
N CYS A 176 21.57 6.00 8.15
CA CYS A 176 22.15 4.89 8.92
C CYS A 176 21.69 3.51 8.43
N ASN A 177 20.44 3.38 7.99
CA ASN A 177 19.92 2.09 7.50
C ASN A 177 20.53 1.69 6.15
N ASP A 178 20.89 2.67 5.30
CA ASP A 178 21.55 2.40 4.03
C ASP A 178 22.99 1.89 4.24
N GLU A 179 23.68 2.31 5.30
CA GLU A 179 25.02 1.85 5.66
C GLU A 179 25.05 0.44 6.26
N GLU A 180 24.03 0.04 7.04
CA GLU A 180 23.92 -1.33 7.61
C GLU A 180 23.56 -2.40 6.57
N SER A 181 23.09 -2.00 5.38
CA SER A 181 22.61 -2.91 4.32
C SER A 181 23.66 -3.27 3.26
N LYS A 182 24.88 -2.74 3.37
CA LYS A 182 26.04 -3.03 2.49
C LYS A 182 26.96 -4.08 3.11
#